data_AF-A0A4R6TWD5-F1
#
_entry.id   AF-A0A4R6TWD5-F1
#
_cell.length_a   1.000
_cell.length_b   1.000
_cell.length_c   1.000
_cell.angle_alpha   90.00
_cell.angle_beta   90.00
_cell.angle_gamma   90.00
#
_symmetry.space_group_name_H-M   'P 1'
#
loop_
_entity.id
_entity.type
_entity.pdbx_description
1 polymer ?
#
loop_
_entity_poly.entity_id
_entity_poly.type
_entity_poly.pdbx_seq_one_letter_code
_entity_poly.pdbx_strand_id
1 'polypeptide(L)'
;MNMEAFLEKTRVVNVDHPTILHRAETLFHSSQTDVEKAEAAFLFVRDNISHSWDIQGQVVTVTASEVLAAKEGICYAKANLLAALLRGEGIPTGFCYQRLRLFDTPDSAFCLHA
;
A
#
# COMPACT_ATOMS: atom_id res chain seq x y z
N MET A 1 8.53 -14.51 16.54
CA MET A 1 7.55 -13.73 15.77
C MET A 1 7.14 -14.60 14.58
N ASN A 2 5.85 -14.91 14.39
CA ASN A 2 5.44 -15.76 13.27
C ASN A 2 5.44 -14.93 11.98
N MET A 3 6.35 -15.25 11.05
CA MET A 3 6.49 -14.51 9.80
C MET A 3 5.36 -14.81 8.82
N GLU A 4 4.72 -15.98 8.94
CA GLU A 4 3.55 -16.38 8.14
C GLU A 4 2.35 -15.46 8.37
N ALA A 5 2.21 -14.92 9.58
CA ALA A 5 1.14 -13.97 9.89
C ALA A 5 1.21 -12.69 9.03
N PHE A 6 2.38 -12.37 8.46
CA PHE A 6 2.58 -11.22 7.57
C PHE A 6 2.37 -11.57 6.09
N LEU A 7 1.97 -12.80 5.77
CA LEU A 7 1.51 -13.23 4.45
C LEU A 7 -0.01 -13.29 4.37
N GLU A 8 -0.69 -13.44 5.51
CA GLU A 8 -2.14 -13.59 5.57
C GLU A 8 -2.89 -12.39 4.98
N LYS A 9 -3.98 -12.68 4.27
CA LYS A 9 -4.93 -11.66 3.84
C LYS A 9 -5.70 -11.11 5.03
N THR A 10 -6.15 -9.87 4.92
CA THR A 10 -7.07 -9.27 5.90
C THR A 10 -8.22 -8.59 5.16
N ARG A 11 -9.19 -8.05 5.91
CA ARG A 11 -10.30 -7.28 5.33
C ARG A 11 -9.80 -6.09 4.48
N VAL A 12 -8.68 -5.47 4.84
CA VAL A 12 -8.14 -4.29 4.16
C VAL A 12 -6.98 -4.62 3.22
N VAL A 13 -6.23 -5.68 3.52
CA VAL A 13 -5.19 -6.25 2.65
C VAL A 13 -5.79 -7.48 1.95
N ASN A 14 -6.74 -7.24 1.06
CA ASN A 14 -7.52 -8.27 0.38
C ASN A 14 -6.79 -8.80 -0.88
N VAL A 15 -5.72 -9.55 -0.63
CA VAL A 15 -4.81 -10.14 -1.64
C VAL A 15 -5.54 -10.96 -2.71
N ASP A 16 -6.61 -11.65 -2.31
CA ASP A 16 -7.41 -12.54 -3.15
C ASP A 16 -8.45 -11.81 -4.02
N HIS A 17 -8.54 -10.48 -3.91
CA HIS A 17 -9.45 -9.71 -4.74
C HIS A 17 -9.02 -9.79 -6.23
N PRO A 18 -9.93 -10.09 -7.18
CA PRO A 18 -9.56 -10.30 -8.58
C PRO A 18 -8.76 -9.16 -9.22
N THR A 19 -9.05 -7.91 -8.85
CA THR A 19 -8.31 -6.75 -9.39
C THR A 19 -6.88 -6.67 -8.85
N ILE A 20 -6.62 -7.15 -7.63
CA ILE A 20 -5.28 -7.20 -7.04
C ILE A 20 -4.47 -8.29 -7.71
N LEU A 21 -5.05 -9.49 -7.85
CA LEU A 21 -4.43 -10.62 -8.56
C LEU A 21 -4.06 -10.22 -9.99
N HIS A 22 -5.00 -9.63 -10.73
CA HIS A 22 -4.73 -9.18 -12.10
C HIS A 22 -3.64 -8.11 -12.16
N ARG A 23 -3.59 -7.19 -11.18
CA ARG A 23 -2.53 -6.20 -11.13
C ARG A 23 -1.16 -6.84 -10.87
N ALA A 24 -1.10 -7.78 -9.93
CA ALA A 24 0.12 -8.52 -9.61
C ALA A 24 0.67 -9.27 -10.84
N GLU A 25 -0.20 -9.97 -11.59
CA GLU A 25 0.17 -10.67 -12.83
C GLU A 25 0.84 -9.75 -13.87
N THR A 26 0.37 -8.49 -13.97
CA THR A 26 0.93 -7.51 -14.91
C THR A 26 2.17 -6.80 -14.40
N LEU A 27 2.34 -6.76 -13.07
CA LEU A 27 3.40 -5.99 -12.41
C LEU A 27 4.64 -6.84 -12.14
N PHE A 28 4.45 -8.14 -11.91
CA PHE A 28 5.50 -9.06 -11.51
C PHE A 28 5.81 -10.11 -12.57
N HIS A 29 7.05 -10.56 -12.57
CA HIS A 29 7.57 -11.62 -13.42
C HIS A 29 8.34 -12.64 -12.58
N SER A 30 8.29 -13.91 -12.98
CA SER A 30 8.91 -15.01 -12.25
C SER A 30 10.43 -14.90 -12.15
N SER A 31 11.07 -14.09 -12.99
CA SER A 31 12.52 -13.85 -12.95
C SER A 31 12.95 -12.80 -11.94
N GLN A 32 12.01 -12.03 -11.36
CA GLN A 32 12.34 -11.01 -10.38
C GLN A 32 12.62 -11.63 -9.01
N THR A 33 13.66 -11.14 -8.37
CA THR A 33 13.94 -11.32 -6.95
C THR A 33 12.91 -10.59 -6.09
N ASP A 34 12.81 -10.95 -4.81
CA ASP A 34 11.91 -10.27 -3.86
C ASP A 34 12.19 -8.77 -3.76
N VAL A 35 13.45 -8.35 -3.89
CA VAL A 35 13.83 -6.93 -3.87
C VAL A 35 13.33 -6.20 -5.12
N GLU A 36 13.47 -6.81 -6.30
CA GLU A 36 12.96 -6.23 -7.55
C GLU A 36 11.42 -6.16 -7.56
N LYS A 37 10.74 -7.15 -6.98
CA LYS A 37 9.28 -7.09 -6.78
C LYS A 37 8.89 -5.99 -5.79
N ALA A 38 9.63 -5.86 -4.69
CA ALA A 38 9.39 -4.80 -3.71
C ALA A 38 9.54 -3.40 -4.32
N GLU A 39 10.59 -3.20 -5.12
CA GLU A 39 10.82 -1.96 -5.85
C GLU A 39 9.70 -1.70 -6.87
N ALA A 40 9.34 -2.68 -7.70
CA ALA A 40 8.27 -2.54 -8.69
C ALA A 40 6.91 -2.18 -8.04
N ALA A 41 6.57 -2.85 -6.93
CA ALA A 41 5.35 -2.55 -6.17
C ALA A 41 5.37 -1.14 -5.58
N PHE A 42 6.50 -0.74 -4.98
CA PHE A 42 6.66 0.58 -4.40
C PHE A 42 6.53 1.67 -5.46
N LEU A 43 7.26 1.55 -6.58
CA LEU A 43 7.22 2.51 -7.68
C LEU A 43 5.80 2.59 -8.27
N PHE A 44 5.14 1.44 -8.46
CA PHE A 44 3.76 1.40 -8.93
C PHE A 44 2.82 2.19 -8.01
N VAL A 45 2.83 1.92 -6.70
CA VAL A 45 1.95 2.59 -5.74
C VAL A 45 2.32 4.07 -5.56
N ARG A 46 3.61 4.42 -5.61
CA ARG A 46 4.07 5.80 -5.53
C ARG A 46 3.58 6.61 -6.73
N ASP A 47 3.77 6.08 -7.93
CA ASP A 47 3.64 6.84 -9.18
C ASP A 47 2.25 6.75 -9.82
N ASN A 48 1.50 5.67 -9.59
CA ASN A 48 0.20 5.44 -10.25
C ASN A 48 -1.01 5.62 -9.34
N ILE A 49 -0.80 5.83 -8.05
CA ILE A 49 -1.87 6.05 -7.07
C ILE A 49 -1.68 7.44 -6.47
N SER A 50 -2.62 8.35 -6.70
CA SER A 50 -2.55 9.70 -6.16
C SER A 50 -2.74 9.69 -4.64
N HIS A 51 -2.03 10.58 -3.94
CA HIS A 51 -2.35 10.83 -2.54
C HIS A 51 -3.60 11.73 -2.50
N SER A 52 -4.68 11.26 -1.87
CA SER A 52 -6.00 11.94 -1.95
C SER A 52 -5.95 13.38 -1.43
N TRP A 53 -5.14 13.67 -0.42
CA TRP A 53 -4.96 15.04 0.05
C TRP A 53 -4.33 15.94 -1.02
N ASP A 54 -3.35 15.44 -1.77
CA ASP A 54 -2.58 16.23 -2.73
C ASP A 54 -3.45 16.63 -3.93
N ILE A 55 -4.35 15.72 -4.35
CA ILE A 55 -5.29 15.95 -5.44
C ILE A 55 -6.64 16.52 -4.99
N GLN A 56 -6.80 16.83 -3.69
CA GLN A 56 -8.07 17.27 -3.10
C GLN A 56 -9.23 16.29 -3.39
N GLY A 57 -8.91 15.00 -3.44
CA GLY A 57 -9.83 13.92 -3.75
C GLY A 57 -10.92 13.78 -2.69
N GLN A 58 -12.09 13.32 -3.13
CA GLN A 58 -13.29 13.19 -2.29
C GLN A 58 -13.64 11.71 -2.02
N VAL A 59 -12.95 10.76 -2.67
CA VAL A 59 -13.18 9.34 -2.48
C VAL A 59 -12.41 8.86 -1.26
N VAL A 60 -13.11 8.23 -0.32
CA VAL A 60 -12.48 7.61 0.84
C VAL A 60 -12.25 6.13 0.54
N THR A 61 -10.99 5.76 0.31
CA THR A 61 -10.57 4.38 0.09
C THR A 61 -10.01 3.76 1.37
N VAL A 62 -10.23 2.46 1.56
CA VAL A 62 -9.75 1.73 2.74
C VAL A 62 -9.03 0.44 2.34
N THR A 63 -9.67 -0.38 1.53
CA THR A 63 -9.12 -1.68 1.10
C THR A 63 -8.11 -1.50 -0.04
N ALA A 64 -7.22 -2.46 -0.24
CA ALA A 64 -6.29 -2.46 -1.35
C ALA A 64 -7.01 -2.38 -2.71
N SER A 65 -8.09 -3.14 -2.89
CA SER A 65 -8.92 -3.07 -4.10
C SER A 65 -9.63 -1.71 -4.26
N GLU A 66 -10.13 -1.16 -3.14
CA GLU A 66 -10.48 0.26 -2.91
C GLU A 66 -9.58 1.23 -3.68
N VAL A 67 -8.34 1.24 -3.22
CA VAL A 67 -7.28 2.15 -3.65
C VAL A 67 -6.91 1.93 -5.10
N LEU A 68 -6.78 0.67 -5.53
CA LEU A 68 -6.44 0.35 -6.91
C LEU A 68 -7.53 0.78 -7.90
N ALA A 69 -8.80 0.63 -7.53
CA ALA A 69 -9.93 1.02 -8.37
C ALA A 69 -10.08 2.54 -8.49
N ALA A 70 -9.98 3.26 -7.36
CA ALA A 70 -10.09 4.71 -7.34
C ALA A 70 -8.83 5.42 -7.87
N LYS A 71 -7.69 4.72 -7.88
CA LYS A 71 -6.35 5.28 -8.15
C LYS A 71 -5.98 6.43 -7.20
N GLU A 72 -6.56 6.42 -6.00
CA GLU A 72 -6.22 7.37 -4.95
C GLU A 72 -6.38 6.77 -3.54
N GLY A 73 -5.61 7.33 -2.61
CA GLY A 73 -5.76 7.06 -1.19
C GLY A 73 -4.77 7.85 -0.34
N ILE A 74 -5.07 8.03 0.94
CA ILE A 74 -4.10 8.54 1.91
C ILE A 74 -3.02 7.49 2.22
N CYS A 75 -1.95 7.89 2.91
CA CYS A 75 -0.83 7.02 3.29
C CYS A 75 -1.24 5.61 3.77
N TYR A 76 -2.18 5.50 4.71
CA TYR A 76 -2.70 4.22 5.21
C TYR A 76 -3.28 3.32 4.11
N ALA A 77 -4.10 3.90 3.24
CA ALA A 77 -4.78 3.17 2.19
C ALA A 77 -3.76 2.72 1.13
N LYS A 78 -2.82 3.60 0.75
CA LYS A 78 -1.70 3.26 -0.15
C LYS A 78 -0.84 2.13 0.42
N ALA A 79 -0.56 2.15 1.72
CA ALA A 79 0.16 1.07 2.40
C ALA A 79 -0.61 -0.26 2.33
N ASN A 80 -1.94 -0.26 2.43
CA ASN A 80 -2.75 -1.48 2.27
C ASN A 80 -2.59 -2.08 0.87
N LEU A 81 -2.58 -1.25 -0.19
CA LEU A 81 -2.34 -1.71 -1.55
C LEU A 81 -0.93 -2.28 -1.74
N LEU A 82 0.10 -1.58 -1.25
CA LEU A 82 1.47 -2.07 -1.30
C LEU A 82 1.59 -3.43 -0.59
N ALA A 83 1.03 -3.56 0.61
CA ALA A 83 1.02 -4.81 1.36
C ALA A 83 0.29 -5.93 0.61
N ALA A 84 -0.83 -5.62 -0.07
CA ALA A 84 -1.58 -6.64 -0.79
C ALA A 84 -0.80 -7.20 -1.99
N LEU A 85 -0.11 -6.33 -2.73
CA LEU A 85 0.74 -6.73 -3.86
C LEU A 85 1.91 -7.61 -3.38
N LEU A 86 2.60 -7.21 -2.31
CA LEU A 86 3.76 -7.94 -1.80
C LEU A 86 3.39 -9.28 -1.15
N ARG A 87 2.32 -9.31 -0.34
CA ARG A 87 1.84 -10.56 0.26
C ARG A 87 1.37 -11.56 -0.80
N GLY A 88 0.78 -11.08 -1.91
CA GLY A 88 0.40 -11.90 -3.06
C GLY A 88 1.59 -12.61 -3.72
N GLU A 89 2.77 -12.00 -3.68
CA GLU A 89 4.02 -12.59 -4.18
C GLU A 89 4.77 -13.43 -3.15
N GLY A 90 4.17 -13.66 -1.97
CA GLY A 90 4.79 -14.44 -0.91
C GLY A 90 5.82 -13.65 -0.08
N ILE A 91 5.83 -12.32 -0.16
CA ILE A 91 6.77 -11.46 0.58
C ILE A 91 6.10 -10.99 1.89
N PRO A 92 6.60 -11.43 3.07
CA PRO A 92 6.03 -11.04 4.36
C PRO A 92 6.09 -9.52 4.55
N THR A 93 4.92 -8.88 4.70
CA THR A 93 4.83 -7.42 4.76
C THR A 93 4.05 -6.96 5.98
N GLY A 94 4.70 -6.18 6.85
CA GLY A 94 4.10 -5.57 8.04
C GLY A 94 3.91 -4.06 7.89
N PHE A 95 3.11 -3.48 8.79
CA PHE A 95 2.91 -2.03 8.86
C PHE A 95 3.82 -1.41 9.91
N CYS A 96 4.40 -0.26 9.57
CA CYS A 96 5.11 0.60 10.50
C CYS A 96 4.46 1.99 10.42
N TYR A 97 4.31 2.64 11.57
CA TYR A 97 3.74 3.97 11.62
C TYR A 97 4.76 4.95 12.19
N GLN A 98 4.88 6.09 11.53
CA GLN A 98 5.75 7.18 11.95
C GLN A 98 4.90 8.30 12.55
N ARG A 99 5.37 8.86 13.66
CA ARG A 99 4.78 10.06 14.23
C ARG A 99 5.48 11.29 13.65
N LEU A 100 4.76 12.07 12.86
CA LEU A 100 5.29 13.25 12.16
C LEU A 100 4.64 14.52 12.70
N ARG A 101 5.33 15.65 12.56
CA ARG A 101 4.71 16.97 12.73
C ARG A 101 3.87 17.26 11.49
N LEU A 102 2.65 17.76 11.67
CA LEU A 102 1.76 18.12 10.56
C LEU A 102 2.33 19.24 9.70
N PHE A 103 3.00 20.20 10.33
CA PHE A 103 3.58 21.37 9.68
C PHE A 103 4.96 21.64 10.26
N ASP A 104 5.79 22.39 9.54
CA ASP A 104 7.13 22.76 9.98
C ASP A 104 7.13 23.97 10.95
N THR A 105 6.16 23.97 11.88
CA THR A 105 6.01 25.01 12.91
C THR A 105 6.17 24.40 14.30
N PRO A 106 6.79 25.12 15.27
CA PRO A 106 7.00 24.61 16.63
C PRO A 106 5.73 24.14 17.32
N ASP A 107 4.61 24.83 17.07
CA ASP A 107 3.30 24.56 17.68
C ASP A 107 2.44 23.58 16.88
N SER A 108 3.00 22.94 15.85
CA SER A 108 2.26 21.99 15.01
C SER A 108 1.86 20.74 15.80
N ALA A 109 0.62 20.31 15.58
CA ALA A 109 0.15 19.03 16.08
C ALA A 109 0.92 17.87 15.42
N PHE A 110 0.88 16.71 16.06
CA PHE A 110 1.43 15.49 15.51
C PHE A 110 0.36 14.69 14.78
N CYS A 111 0.73 14.05 13.68
CA CYS A 111 -0.06 13.01 13.03
C CYS A 111 0.70 11.69 12.99
N LEU A 112 -0.04 10.61 12.76
CA LEU A 112 0.52 9.32 12.41
C LEU A 112 0.53 9.20 10.87
N HIS A 113 1.63 8.68 10.33
CA HIS A 113 1.87 8.43 8.92
C HIS A 113 2.24 6.96 8.71
N ALA A 114 1.91 6.40 7.55
CA ALA A 114 2.10 5.01 7.19
C ALA A 114 2.94 4.88 5.92
#